data_AF-A0A5C4TM67-F1
#
_entry.id   AF-A0A5C4TM67-F1
#
_cell.length_a   1.000
_cell.length_b   1.000
_cell.length_c   1.000
_cell.angle_alpha   90.00
_cell.angle_beta   90.00
_cell.angle_gamma   90.00
#
_symmetry.space_group_name_H-M   'P 1'
#
loop_
_entity.id
_entity.type
_entity.pdbx_description
1 polymer ?
#
loop_
_entity_poly.entity_id
_entity_poly.type
_entity_poly.pdbx_seq_one_letter_code
_entity_poly.pdbx_strand_id
1 'polypeptide(L)' 'MSNTSWAKFLSDKFFNNFLSDMENRPDDCKQCCYENICGGGSYGNRFNPANVSFNNPPVYCEGFLAKDYTISFNAWIF' A
#
# COMPACT_ATOMS: atom_id res chain seq x y z
N MET A 1 -9.73 9.30 28.63
CA MET A 1 -10.29 8.61 27.46
C MET A 1 -10.96 9.65 26.59
N SER A 2 -10.70 9.65 25.28
CA SER A 2 -11.21 10.66 24.33
C SER A 2 -12.74 10.51 24.16
N ASN A 3 -13.52 11.56 24.41
CA ASN A 3 -14.98 11.62 24.19
C ASN A 3 -15.37 11.81 22.71
N THR A 4 -14.57 11.29 21.79
CA THR A 4 -14.80 11.49 20.35
C THR A 4 -15.76 10.42 19.83
N SER A 5 -16.85 10.83 19.20
CA SER A 5 -17.76 9.89 18.54
C SER A 5 -17.09 9.25 17.33
N TRP A 6 -17.53 8.04 16.96
CA TRP A 6 -17.08 7.38 15.74
C TRP A 6 -17.26 8.25 14.50
N ALA A 7 -18.41 8.93 14.39
CA ALA A 7 -18.67 9.86 13.29
C ALA A 7 -17.61 10.97 13.21
N LYS A 8 -17.21 11.54 14.36
CA LYS A 8 -16.18 12.58 14.41
C LYS A 8 -14.79 12.05 14.05
N PHE A 9 -14.44 10.85 14.52
CA PHE A 9 -13.18 10.20 14.15
C PHE A 9 -13.10 9.90 12.65
N LEU A 10 -14.16 9.31 12.07
CA LEU A 10 -14.20 8.96 10.66
C LEU A 10 -14.24 10.20 9.74
N SER A 11 -14.74 11.33 10.23
CA SER A 11 -14.68 12.62 9.51
C SER A 11 -13.36 13.38 9.71
N ASP A 12 -12.44 12.87 10.53
CA ASP A 12 -11.20 13.57 10.83
C ASP A 12 -10.30 13.66 9.59
N LYS A 13 -9.61 14.80 9.43
CA LYS A 13 -8.71 15.05 8.30
C LYS A 13 -7.63 13.97 8.18
N PHE A 14 -7.09 13.51 9.30
CA PHE A 14 -6.12 12.42 9.33
C PHE A 14 -6.69 11.15 8.71
N PHE A 15 -7.91 10.76 9.11
CA PHE A 15 -8.54 9.54 8.63
C PHE A 15 -8.90 9.64 7.14
N ASN A 16 -9.40 10.79 6.69
CA ASN A 16 -9.67 11.04 5.27
C ASN A 16 -8.39 10.97 4.41
N ASN A 17 -7.29 11.56 4.89
CA ASN A 17 -5.99 11.46 4.20
C ASN A 17 -5.50 10.00 4.14
N PHE A 18 -5.60 9.27 5.25
CA PHE A 18 -5.24 7.85 5.30
C PHE A 18 -6.07 7.02 4.31
N LEU A 19 -7.39 7.23 4.23
CA LEU A 19 -8.23 6.54 3.25
C LEU A 19 -7.83 6.89 1.81
N SER A 20 -7.62 8.18 1.53
CA SER A 20 -7.15 8.64 0.22
C SER A 20 -5.83 7.97 -0.19
N ASP A 21 -4.86 7.87 0.71
CA ASP A 21 -3.56 7.25 0.41
C ASP A 21 -3.64 5.71 0.35
N MET A 22 -4.65 5.10 0.97
CA MET A 22 -4.93 3.67 0.84
C MET A 22 -5.58 3.33 -0.49
N GLU A 23 -6.50 4.17 -0.97
CA GLU A 23 -7.17 4.02 -2.26
C GLU A 23 -6.26 4.39 -3.43
N ASN A 24 -5.41 5.41 -3.25
CA ASN A 24 -4.45 5.83 -4.26
C ASN A 24 -3.12 5.09 -4.12
N ARG A 25 -2.88 4.18 -5.07
CA ARG A 25 -1.60 3.46 -5.18
C ARG A 25 -0.47 4.44 -5.52
N PRO A 26 0.77 4.17 -5.09
CA PRO A 26 1.91 4.99 -5.47
C PRO A 26 2.07 5.09 -6.99
N ASP A 27 2.50 6.24 -7.49
CA ASP A 27 2.62 6.48 -8.94
C ASP A 27 3.55 5.47 -9.62
N ASP A 28 4.68 5.16 -8.99
CA ASP A 28 5.62 4.14 -9.46
C ASP A 28 5.00 2.73 -9.51
N CYS A 29 4.00 2.46 -8.66
CA CYS A 29 3.31 1.18 -8.65
C CYS A 29 2.29 1.05 -9.78
N LYS A 30 1.70 2.16 -10.26
CA LYS A 30 0.68 2.15 -11.34
C LYS A 30 1.22 1.63 -12.68
N GLN A 31 2.54 1.64 -12.86
CA GLN A 31 3.21 1.13 -14.06
C GLN A 31 3.86 -0.24 -13.83
N CYS A 32 3.74 -0.81 -12.61
CA CYS A 32 4.35 -2.07 -12.26
C CYS A 32 3.50 -3.25 -12.75
N CYS A 33 4.12 -4.27 -13.34
CA CYS A 33 3.44 -5.49 -13.78
C CYS A 33 2.70 -6.22 -12.65
N TYR A 34 3.09 -5.99 -11.39
CA TYR A 34 2.51 -6.62 -10.20
C TYR A 34 1.53 -5.72 -9.44
N GLU A 35 1.17 -4.56 -10.01
CA GLU A 35 0.28 -3.58 -9.37
C GLU A 35 -0.99 -4.22 -8.80
N ASN A 36 -1.66 -5.07 -9.60
CA ASN A 36 -2.90 -5.73 -9.20
C ASN A 36 -2.71 -6.93 -8.27
N ILE A 37 -1.48 -7.40 -8.09
CA ILE A 37 -1.15 -8.51 -7.20
C ILE A 37 -0.78 -7.99 -5.81
N CYS A 38 0.09 -6.97 -5.73
CA CYS A 38 0.56 -6.42 -4.46
C CYS A 38 -0.21 -5.19 -3.99
N GLY A 39 -0.94 -4.51 -4.88
CA GLY A 39 -1.75 -3.32 -4.56
C GLY A 39 -0.93 -2.11 -4.09
N GLY A 40 0.38 -2.06 -4.37
CA GLY A 40 1.28 -1.04 -3.80
C GLY A 40 1.77 -1.36 -2.38
N GLY A 41 1.43 -2.53 -1.83
CA GLY A 41 1.90 -3.01 -0.54
C GLY A 41 1.35 -2.27 0.69
N SER A 42 1.86 -2.64 1.87
CA SER A 42 1.38 -2.11 3.14
C SER A 42 1.67 -0.62 3.32
N TYR A 43 0.66 0.16 3.73
CA TYR A 43 0.73 1.62 3.91
C TYR A 43 1.89 2.10 4.77
N GLY A 44 2.09 1.50 5.95
CA GLY A 44 3.17 1.91 6.85
C GLY A 44 4.57 1.75 6.25
N ASN A 45 4.71 0.85 5.27
CA ASN A 45 5.98 0.59 4.60
C ASN A 45 6.24 1.55 3.43
N ARG A 46 5.28 2.41 3.08
CA ARG A 46 5.38 3.40 1.99
C ARG A 46 5.86 4.78 2.44
N PHE A 47 5.96 5.01 3.74
CA PHE A 47 6.40 6.31 4.26
C PHE A 47 7.88 6.55 3.96
N ASN A 48 8.18 7.68 3.33
CA ASN A 48 9.56 8.11 3.12
C ASN A 48 9.80 9.44 3.88
N PRO A 49 10.73 9.47 4.85
CA PRO A 49 11.01 10.68 5.62
C PRO A 49 11.67 11.79 4.79
N ALA A 50 12.27 11.48 3.64
CA ALA A 50 12.92 12.48 2.79
C ALA A 50 11.92 13.41 2.09
N ASN A 51 10.71 12.93 1.79
CA ASN A 51 9.64 13.70 1.15
C ASN A 51 8.36 13.80 1.99
N VAL A 52 8.35 13.19 3.19
CA VAL A 52 7.23 13.16 4.14
C VAL A 52 5.94 12.71 3.47
N SER A 53 6.03 11.68 2.63
CA SER A 53 4.92 11.19 1.79
C SER A 53 4.74 9.67 1.92
N PHE A 54 3.51 9.21 1.67
CA PHE A 54 3.15 7.80 1.48
C PHE A 54 3.02 7.41 0.00
N ASN A 55 3.22 8.36 -0.92
CA ASN A 55 3.32 8.11 -2.36
C ASN A 55 4.73 7.60 -2.72
N ASN A 56 5.11 6.44 -2.17
CA ASN A 56 6.34 5.75 -2.52
C ASN A 56 6.06 4.23 -2.59
N PRO A 57 6.83 3.47 -3.37
CA PRO A 57 6.86 2.03 -3.24
C PRO A 57 7.16 1.60 -1.80
N PRO A 58 6.63 0.45 -1.34
CA PRO A 58 6.94 -0.05 -0.02
C PRO A 58 8.43 -0.41 0.08
N VAL A 59 9.05 -0.28 1.26
CA VAL A 59 10.47 -0.64 1.48
C VAL A 59 10.82 -2.10 1.12
N TYR A 60 9.81 -2.97 0.97
CA TYR A 60 9.97 -4.37 0.57
C TYR A 60 9.58 -4.65 -0.89
N CYS A 61 9.43 -3.62 -1.73
CA CYS A 61 9.00 -3.75 -3.12
C CYS A 61 9.84 -4.78 -3.88
N GLU A 62 11.17 -4.71 -3.79
CA GLU A 62 12.09 -5.66 -4.44
C GLU A 62 11.93 -7.09 -3.92
N GLY A 63 11.61 -7.26 -2.63
CA GLY A 63 11.37 -8.57 -2.02
C GLY A 63 10.10 -9.26 -2.55
N PHE A 64 9.10 -8.49 -3.00
CA PHE A 64 7.93 -9.05 -3.70
C PHE A 64 8.29 -9.51 -5.13
N LEU A 65 9.24 -8.83 -5.78
CA LEU A 65 9.70 -9.14 -7.14
C LEU A 65 10.69 -10.30 -7.18
N ALA A 66 11.47 -10.49 -6.10
CA ALA A 66 12.50 -11.53 -5.99
C ALA A 66 11.95 -12.96 -5.88
N LYS A 67 10.63 -13.13 -5.73
CA LYS A 67 9.98 -14.41 -5.96
C LYS A 67 9.40 -14.41 -7.36
N ASP A 68 10.10 -15.05 -8.29
CA ASP A 68 9.60 -15.48 -9.58
C ASP A 68 8.28 -16.26 -9.39
N TYR A 69 7.15 -15.56 -9.37
CA TYR A 69 5.81 -16.14 -9.35
C TYR A 69 5.50 -16.92 -10.64
N THR A 70 6.39 -16.83 -11.64
CA THR A 70 6.43 -17.66 -12.84
C THR A 70 6.63 -19.15 -12.54
N ILE A 71 7.20 -19.53 -11.40
CA ILE A 71 7.44 -20.95 -11.07
C ILE A 71 6.34 -21.53 -10.15
N SER A 72 5.58 -20.71 -9.41
CA SER A 72 4.70 -21.21 -8.34
C SER A 72 3.20 -21.31 -8.69
N PHE A 73 2.72 -20.70 -9.77
CA PHE A 73 1.31 -20.84 -10.17
C PHE A 73 0.99 -22.16 -10.89
N ASN A 74 2.00 -22.87 -11.42
CA ASN A 74 1.84 -24.19 -12.02
C ASN A 74 1.88 -25.34 -11.01
N ALA A 75 2.09 -25.07 -9.72
CA ALA A 75 2.21 -26.09 -8.68
C ALA A 75 0.91 -26.34 -7.87
N TRP A 76 -0.17 -25.61 -8.16
CA TRP A 76 -1.47 -25.75 -7.48
C TRP A 76 -2.63 -26.04 -8.44
N ILE A 77 -2.33 -26.41 -9.69
CA ILE A 77 -3.29 -26.99 -10.63
C ILE A 77 -2.75 -28.34 -11.10
N PHE A 78 -2.70 -29.31 -10.18
CA PHE A 78 -2.78 -30.75 -10.45
C PHE A 78 -3.39 -31.44 -9.23
#